data_AF-A0A6J6EC59-F1
#
_entry.id   AF-A0A6J6EC59-F1
#
_cell.length_a   1.000
_cell.length_b   1.000
_cell.length_c   1.000
_cell.angle_alpha   90.00
_cell.angle_beta   90.00
_cell.angle_gamma   90.00
#
_symmetry.space_group_name_H-M   'P 1'
#
loop_
_entity.id
_entity.type
_entity.pdbx_description
1 polymer ?
#
loop_
_entity_poly.entity_id
_entity_poly.type
_entity_poly.pdbx_seq_one_letter_code
_entity_poly.pdbx_strand_id
1 'polypeptide(L)'
;MAIGVGGRRYRGGRAFVALTAGEDDLVKDGMVLKGFTIFARSQRLTAYTGFSIDEIASGDRIALGEKRKVQEAAKSSAQHIVEHRDRIKAGGE
;
A
#
# COMPACT_ATOMS: atom_id res chain seq x y z
N MET A 1 1.70 2.58 9.95
CA MET A 1 0.72 2.61 8.84
C MET A 1 1.15 3.69 7.87
N ALA A 2 1.00 3.48 6.56
CA ALA A 2 1.15 4.54 5.57
C ALA A 2 0.08 4.42 4.49
N ILE A 3 -0.05 5.47 3.69
CA ILE A 3 -0.94 5.52 2.53
C ILE A 3 -0.08 5.72 1.28
N GLY A 4 -0.35 4.92 0.26
CA GLY A 4 0.25 5.02 -1.06
C GLY A 4 -0.77 5.35 -2.14
N VAL A 5 -0.26 5.89 -3.24
CA VAL A 5 -1.06 6.30 -4.40
C VAL A 5 -0.51 5.62 -5.64
N GLY A 6 -1.40 5.13 -6.50
CA GLY A 6 -1.05 4.47 -7.75
C GLY A 6 -1.99 4.83 -8.90
N GLY A 7 -1.55 4.55 -10.12
CA GLY A 7 -2.27 4.91 -11.34
C GLY A 7 -2.21 6.40 -11.71
N ARG A 8 -2.86 6.75 -12.82
CA ARG A 8 -2.85 8.10 -13.40
C ARG A 8 -4.27 8.65 -13.48
N ARG A 9 -4.46 9.90 -13.02
CA ARG A 9 -5.78 10.58 -12.94
C ARG A 9 -6.59 10.43 -14.23
N TYR A 10 -5.95 10.66 -15.38
CA TYR A 10 -6.60 10.67 -16.70
C TYR A 10 -6.37 9.40 -17.53
N ARG A 11 -5.77 8.33 -16.97
CA ARG A 11 -5.50 7.06 -17.67
C ARG A 11 -5.84 5.86 -16.77
N GLY A 12 -7.12 5.62 -16.54
CA GLY A 12 -7.60 4.50 -15.69
C GLY A 12 -7.86 4.86 -14.22
N GLY A 13 -7.67 6.12 -13.85
CA GLY A 13 -7.94 6.67 -12.52
C GLY A 13 -6.82 6.39 -11.51
N ARG A 14 -6.93 7.02 -10.35
CA ARG A 14 -6.04 6.77 -9.21
C ARG A 14 -6.60 5.67 -8.32
N ALA A 15 -5.72 5.01 -7.57
CA ALA A 15 -6.07 4.20 -6.42
C ALA A 15 -5.29 4.70 -5.21
N PHE A 16 -5.92 4.57 -4.05
CA PHE A 16 -5.33 4.91 -2.76
C PHE A 16 -5.40 3.65 -1.91
N VAL A 17 -4.24 3.23 -1.40
CA VAL A 17 -4.12 2.02 -0.58
C VAL A 17 -3.45 2.42 0.72
N ALA A 18 -4.04 2.03 1.83
CA ALA A 18 -3.44 2.11 3.15
C ALA A 18 -2.97 0.72 3.56
N LEU A 19 -1.70 0.60 3.98
CA LEU A 19 -1.15 -0.62 4.56
C LEU A 19 -0.69 -0.36 5.99
N THR A 20 -0.92 -1.36 6.85
CA THR A 20 -0.41 -1.38 8.22
C THR A 20 0.53 -2.57 8.38
N ALA A 21 1.76 -2.28 8.77
CA ALA A 21 2.75 -3.28 9.11
C ALA A 21 2.69 -3.59 10.62
N GLY A 22 2.93 -4.86 10.96
CA GLY A 22 3.21 -5.29 12.33
C GLY A 22 4.66 -5.07 12.73
N GLU A 23 5.00 -5.47 13.96
CA GLU A 23 6.38 -5.47 14.48
C GLU A 23 7.26 -6.54 13.79
N ASP A 24 6.62 -7.54 13.18
CA ASP A 24 7.21 -8.62 12.40
C ASP A 24 7.46 -8.23 10.93
N ASP A 25 7.33 -6.95 10.57
CA ASP A 25 7.46 -6.42 9.20
C ASP A 25 6.49 -7.06 8.18
N LEU A 26 5.45 -7.73 8.67
CA LEU A 26 4.37 -8.28 7.85
C LEU A 26 3.16 -7.33 7.81
N VAL A 27 2.45 -7.32 6.68
CA VAL A 27 1.19 -6.59 6.55
C VAL A 27 0.13 -7.24 7.46
N LYS A 28 -0.32 -6.51 8.48
CA LYS A 28 -1.41 -6.95 9.37
C LYS A 28 -2.79 -6.65 8.80
N ASP A 29 -2.95 -5.46 8.22
CA ASP A 29 -4.22 -5.06 7.60
C ASP A 29 -4.00 -4.07 6.46
N GLY A 30 -4.96 -4.06 5.53
CA GLY A 30 -4.91 -3.23 4.34
C GLY A 30 -6.29 -2.70 3.97
N MET A 31 -6.32 -1.52 3.39
CA MET A 31 -7.55 -0.88 2.93
C MET A 31 -7.32 -0.20 1.59
N VAL A 32 -8.34 -0.19 0.74
CA VAL A 32 -8.33 0.48 -0.57
C VAL A 32 -9.58 1.31 -0.74
N LEU A 33 -9.44 2.51 -1.30
CA LEU A 33 -10.59 3.32 -1.71
C LEU A 33 -11.03 2.91 -3.12
N LYS A 34 -12.26 2.39 -3.27
CA LYS A 34 -12.87 2.04 -4.57
C LYS A 34 -14.13 2.87 -4.80
N GLY A 35 -14.32 3.32 -6.03
CA GLY A 35 -15.50 4.09 -6.48
C GLY A 35 -15.12 5.37 -7.23
N PHE A 36 -16.13 6.13 -7.65
CA PHE A 36 -15.95 7.50 -8.14
C PHE A 36 -15.51 8.41 -7.00
N THR A 37 -14.67 9.41 -7.26
CA THR A 37 -13.98 10.22 -6.24
C THR A 37 -14.83 10.59 -5.02
N ILE A 38 -16.03 11.14 -5.23
CA ILE A 38 -16.94 11.57 -4.15
C ILE A 38 -17.76 10.44 -3.52
N PHE A 39 -17.90 9.31 -4.21
CA PHE A 39 -18.63 8.12 -3.77
C PHE A 39 -17.69 6.98 -3.37
N ALA A 40 -16.39 7.24 -3.29
CA ALA A 40 -15.41 6.23 -3.00
C ALA A 40 -15.62 5.72 -1.58
N ARG A 41 -15.70 4.40 -1.43
CA ARG A 41 -15.83 3.74 -0.13
C ARG A 41 -14.55 2.99 0.17
N SER A 42 -14.22 2.93 1.46
CA SER A 42 -13.20 2.02 1.94
C SER A 42 -13.66 0.58 1.75
N GLN A 43 -12.76 -0.23 1.21
CA GLN A 43 -12.90 -1.67 1.15
C GLN A 43 -11.66 -2.29 1.75
N ARG A 44 -11.84 -3.39 2.47
CA ARG A 44 -10.72 -4.15 3.02
C ARG A 44 -9.89 -4.74 1.88
N LEU A 45 -8.58 -4.65 2.01
CA LEU A 45 -7.61 -5.18 1.05
C LEU A 45 -6.83 -6.32 1.72
N THR A 46 -7.43 -7.51 1.71
CA THR A 46 -6.84 -8.72 2.34
C THR A 46 -5.77 -9.38 1.49
N ALA A 47 -5.66 -9.01 0.21
CA ALA A 47 -4.75 -9.66 -0.74
C ALA A 47 -3.25 -9.48 -0.42
N TYR A 48 -2.92 -8.52 0.46
CA TYR A 48 -1.56 -8.26 0.91
C TYR A 48 -1.31 -8.72 2.36
N THR A 49 -2.33 -9.18 3.09
CA THR A 49 -2.17 -9.61 4.49
C THR A 49 -1.19 -10.78 4.58
N GLY A 50 -0.24 -10.68 5.53
CA GLY A 50 0.81 -11.67 5.74
C GLY A 50 2.00 -11.58 4.77
N PHE A 51 2.00 -10.63 3.84
CA PHE A 51 3.15 -10.39 2.97
C PHE A 51 4.16 -9.50 3.69
N SER A 52 5.45 -9.69 3.38
CA SER A 52 6.52 -8.81 3.85
C SER A 52 6.39 -7.43 3.20
N ILE A 53 6.56 -6.39 4.00
CA ILE A 53 6.56 -5.00 3.52
C ILE A 53 7.71 -4.75 2.53
N ASP A 54 8.88 -5.32 2.80
CA ASP A 54 10.07 -5.14 1.95
C ASP A 54 9.86 -5.78 0.56
N GLU A 55 9.23 -6.96 0.49
CA GLU A 55 8.89 -7.64 -0.77
C GLU A 55 7.85 -6.86 -1.60
N ILE A 56 6.91 -6.19 -0.94
CA ILE A 56 5.92 -5.32 -1.61
C ILE A 56 6.60 -4.04 -2.11
N ALA A 57 7.51 -3.47 -1.30
CA ALA A 57 8.22 -2.23 -1.62
C ALA A 57 9.21 -2.41 -2.80
N SER A 58 9.89 -3.56 -2.90
CA SER A 58 10.72 -3.91 -4.06
C SER A 58 9.86 -4.14 -5.32
N GLY A 59 8.67 -4.70 -5.14
CA GLY A 59 7.75 -5.08 -6.20
C GLY A 59 7.89 -6.53 -6.63
N ASP A 60 8.67 -7.33 -5.89
CA ASP A 60 8.81 -8.78 -6.12
C ASP A 60 7.51 -9.52 -5.80
N ARG A 61 6.72 -8.97 -4.88
CA ARG A 61 5.45 -9.55 -4.48
C ARG A 61 4.28 -8.63 -4.77
N ILE A 62 3.40 -9.10 -5.65
CA ILE A 62 2.20 -8.39 -6.09
C ILE A 62 0.93 -9.23 -5.86
N ALA A 63 -0.16 -8.57 -5.50
CA ALA A 63 -1.47 -9.20 -5.48
C ALA A 63 -2.01 -9.33 -6.92
N LEU A 64 -1.82 -10.49 -7.55
CA LEU A 64 -2.17 -10.73 -8.96
C LEU A 64 -3.66 -10.48 -9.28
N GLY A 65 -4.56 -10.68 -8.32
CA GLY A 65 -5.99 -10.43 -8.49
C GLY A 65 -6.40 -8.96 -8.45
N GLU A 66 -5.50 -8.06 -8.04
CA GLU A 66 -5.79 -6.63 -7.94
C GLU A 66 -5.39 -5.85 -9.18
N LYS A 67 -6.05 -4.72 -9.41
CA LYS A 67 -5.76 -3.87 -10.58
C LYS A 67 -4.36 -3.28 -10.45
N ARG A 68 -3.66 -3.08 -11.58
CA ARG A 68 -2.31 -2.48 -11.62
C ARG A 68 -2.17 -1.19 -10.79
N LYS A 69 -3.17 -0.30 -10.85
CA LYS A 69 -3.16 0.93 -10.03
C LYS A 69 -3.18 0.68 -8.52
N VAL A 70 -3.84 -0.39 -8.07
CA VAL A 70 -3.87 -0.82 -6.66
C VAL A 70 -2.53 -1.43 -6.30
N GLN A 71 -1.94 -2.23 -7.19
CA GLN A 71 -0.60 -2.79 -6.99
C GLN A 71 0.47 -1.68 -6.87
N GLU A 72 0.42 -0.68 -7.75
CA GLU A 72 1.29 0.50 -7.68
C GLU A 72 1.07 1.30 -6.39
N ALA A 73 -0.18 1.47 -5.96
CA ALA A 73 -0.51 2.17 -4.72
C ALA A 73 -0.01 1.40 -3.49
N ALA A 74 -0.15 0.06 -3.49
CA ALA A 74 0.36 -0.80 -2.42
C ALA A 74 1.89 -0.74 -2.34
N LYS A 75 2.59 -0.78 -3.48
CA LYS A 75 4.05 -0.59 -3.56
C LYS A 75 4.46 0.76 -2.97
N SER A 76 3.83 1.85 -3.40
CA SER A 76 4.08 3.20 -2.85
C SER A 76 3.81 3.27 -1.35
N SER A 77 2.75 2.62 -0.87
CA SER A 77 2.43 2.57 0.55
C SER A 77 3.49 1.82 1.35
N ALA A 78 3.97 0.69 0.83
CA ALA A 78 5.01 -0.10 1.48
C ALA A 78 6.33 0.67 1.53
N GLN A 79 6.71 1.37 0.45
CA GLN A 79 7.89 2.23 0.41
C GLN A 79 7.87 3.29 1.52
N HIS A 80 6.74 4.00 1.69
CA HIS A 80 6.61 4.98 2.78
C HIS A 80 6.77 4.35 4.17
N ILE A 81 6.33 3.10 4.37
CA ILE A 81 6.51 2.38 5.64
C ILE A 81 7.99 2.08 5.87
N VAL A 82 8.69 1.57 4.86
CA VAL A 82 10.13 1.29 4.92
C VAL A 82 10.91 2.56 5.21
N GLU A 83 10.67 3.63 4.47
CA GLU A 83 11.33 4.93 4.68
C GLU A 83 11.10 5.51 6.08
N HIS A 84 9.88 5.34 6.63
CA HIS A 84 9.60 5.76 8.00
C HIS A 84 10.32 4.89 9.03
N ARG A 85 10.30 3.56 8.85
CA ARG A 85 11.02 2.61 9.71
C ARG A 85 12.52 2.90 9.72
N ASP A 86 13.10 3.16 8.56
CA ASP A 86 14.54 3.39 8.41
C ASP A 86 14.95 4.74 9.04
N ARG A 87 14.10 5.76 8.95
CA ARG A 87 14.30 7.04 9.68
C ARG A 87 14.29 6.84 11.20
N ILE A 88 13.34 6.07 11.73
CA ILE A 88 13.28 5.78 13.17
C ILE A 88 14.55 5.01 13.60
N LYS A 89 14.97 3.99 12.82
CA LYS A 89 16.20 3.23 13.10
C LYS A 89 17.46 4.12 13.06
N ALA A 90 17.49 5.12 12.19
CA ALA A 90 18.56 6.10 12.09
C ALA A 90 18.54 7.18 13.20
N GLY A 91 17.58 7.13 14.13
CA GLY A 91 17.47 8.08 15.25
C GLY A 91 16.74 9.38 14.92
N GLY A 92 15.98 9.42 13.82
CA GLY A 92 15.12 10.56 13.49
C GLY A 92 13.75 10.44 14.16
N GLU A 93 13.41 11.41 15.00
CA GLU A 93 12.06 11.63 15.57
C GLU A 93 11.05 12.10 14.51
#